data_AF-A0A1M7SS85-F1
#
_entry.id   AF-A0A1M7SS85-F1
#
_cell.length_a   1.000
_cell.length_b   1.000
_cell.length_c   1.000
_cell.angle_alpha   90.00
_cell.angle_beta   90.00
_cell.angle_gamma   90.00
#
_symmetry.space_group_name_H-M   'P 1'
#
loop_
_entity.id
_entity.type
_entity.pdbx_description
1 polymer ?
#
loop_
_entity_poly.entity_id
_entity_poly.type
_entity_poly.pdbx_seq_one_letter_code
_entity_poly.pdbx_strand_id
1 'polypeptide(L)'
;MRSNRKIAMVLLTGVAIGAIAVQGLHAQGAKLKAYAIAEFDPIDASAQAAMLPAARKVIEAANGHSLRTTAGRVVQIDGGPAPKSVGITEWGSVDEAVAFYKSKAWADLAPQRDKASKVIRRYLVEVEK
;
A
#
# COMPACT_ATOMS: atom_id res chain seq x y z
N MET A 1 18.28 -36.86 20.46
CA MET A 1 17.21 -36.06 19.80
C MET A 1 17.60 -34.58 19.73
N ARG A 2 18.38 -34.12 18.73
CA ARG A 2 18.75 -32.69 18.55
C ARG A 2 18.88 -32.23 17.08
N SER A 3 18.43 -33.00 16.08
CA SER A 3 18.49 -32.59 14.65
C SER A 3 17.15 -32.17 14.04
N ASN A 4 16.02 -32.31 14.73
CA ASN A 4 14.70 -32.11 14.11
C ASN A 4 14.21 -30.65 14.10
N ARG A 5 14.77 -29.76 14.94
CA ARG A 5 14.31 -28.36 15.03
C ARG A 5 14.81 -27.48 13.88
N LYS A 6 16.00 -27.74 13.33
CA LYS A 6 16.58 -26.94 12.24
C LYS A 6 15.89 -27.23 10.90
N ILE A 7 15.50 -28.49 10.66
CA ILE A 7 14.81 -28.89 9.42
C ILE A 7 13.39 -28.31 9.37
N ALA A 8 12.67 -28.29 10.49
CA ALA A 8 11.33 -27.70 10.56
C ALA A 8 11.31 -26.19 10.27
N MET A 9 12.36 -25.46 10.69
CA MET A 9 12.46 -24.02 10.47
C MET A 9 12.83 -23.68 9.01
N VAL A 10 13.62 -24.53 8.34
CA VAL A 10 13.91 -24.38 6.90
C VAL A 10 12.66 -24.65 6.06
N LEU A 11 11.84 -25.62 6.46
CA LEU A 11 10.60 -25.94 5.76
C LEU A 11 9.59 -24.77 5.82
N LEU A 12 9.43 -24.11 6.97
CA LEU A 12 8.51 -22.99 7.14
C LEU A 12 8.90 -21.75 6.31
N THR A 13 10.20 -21.46 6.20
CA THR A 13 10.68 -20.36 5.34
C THR A 13 10.50 -20.68 3.85
N GLY A 14 10.65 -21.95 3.47
CA GLY A 14 10.41 -22.42 2.10
C GLY A 14 8.95 -22.31 1.66
N VAL A 15 7.99 -22.58 2.54
CA VAL A 15 6.55 -22.46 2.22
C VAL A 15 6.13 -20.99 2.06
N ALA A 16 6.69 -20.06 2.85
CA ALA A 16 6.37 -18.63 2.71
C ALA A 16 6.88 -18.03 1.39
N ILE A 17 8.09 -18.41 0.95
CA ILE A 17 8.63 -17.98 -0.35
C ILE A 17 7.94 -18.73 -1.50
N GLY A 18 7.64 -20.01 -1.31
CA GLY A 18 6.94 -20.85 -2.27
C GLY A 18 5.51 -20.38 -2.56
N ALA A 19 4.78 -19.88 -1.56
CA ALA A 19 3.44 -19.33 -1.77
C ALA A 19 3.45 -18.05 -2.64
N ILE A 20 4.46 -17.18 -2.46
CA ILE A 20 4.66 -15.99 -3.30
C ILE A 20 5.05 -16.41 -4.73
N ALA A 21 5.91 -17.43 -4.88
CA ALA A 21 6.34 -17.93 -6.19
C ALA A 21 5.24 -18.67 -6.97
N VAL A 22 4.36 -19.43 -6.29
CA VAL A 22 3.24 -20.14 -6.92
C VAL A 22 2.14 -19.16 -7.35
N GLN A 23 1.91 -18.07 -6.62
CA GLN A 23 1.07 -16.97 -7.11
C GLN A 23 1.73 -16.25 -8.30
N GLY A 24 3.06 -16.09 -8.30
CA GLY A 24 3.81 -15.51 -9.42
C GLY A 24 3.77 -16.33 -10.72
N LEU A 25 3.73 -17.66 -10.66
CA LEU A 25 3.57 -18.52 -11.86
C LEU A 25 2.15 -18.45 -12.45
N HIS A 26 1.12 -18.26 -11.61
CA HIS A 26 -0.25 -17.99 -12.08
C HIS A 26 -0.41 -16.56 -12.67
N ALA A 27 0.57 -15.67 -12.43
CA ALA A 27 0.64 -14.30 -12.92
C ALA A 27 1.33 -14.15 -14.30
N GLN A 28 1.48 -15.23 -15.08
CA GLN A 28 1.87 -15.11 -16.50
C GLN A 28 0.74 -14.56 -17.42
N GLY A 29 -0.32 -14.01 -16.83
CA GLY A 29 -1.30 -13.16 -17.53
C GLY A 29 -0.85 -11.71 -17.61
N ALA A 30 -1.53 -10.89 -18.42
CA ALA A 30 -1.28 -9.45 -18.46
C ALA A 30 -1.36 -8.86 -17.04
N LYS A 31 -0.34 -8.09 -16.64
CA LYS A 31 -0.37 -7.36 -15.37
C LYS A 31 -1.58 -6.44 -15.35
N LEU A 32 -2.47 -6.68 -14.40
CA LEU A 32 -3.66 -5.89 -14.20
C LEU A 32 -3.31 -4.66 -13.38
N LYS A 33 -3.91 -3.51 -13.74
CA LYS A 33 -3.77 -2.30 -12.91
C LYS A 33 -4.26 -2.57 -11.51
N ALA A 34 -3.62 -1.93 -10.54
CA ALA A 34 -4.03 -1.99 -9.14
C ALA A 34 -4.17 -0.60 -8.54
N TYR A 35 -5.09 -0.47 -7.59
CA TYR A 35 -5.36 0.76 -6.87
C TYR A 35 -5.06 0.54 -5.40
N ALA A 36 -4.16 1.34 -4.86
CA ALA A 36 -3.97 1.44 -3.43
C ALA A 36 -4.92 2.48 -2.86
N ILE A 37 -5.80 2.05 -1.97
CA ILE A 37 -6.76 2.90 -1.27
C ILE A 37 -6.33 2.99 0.18
N ALA A 38 -6.20 4.21 0.68
CA ALA A 38 -5.89 4.48 2.07
C ALA A 38 -6.88 5.48 2.64
N GLU A 39 -7.45 5.12 3.79
CA GLU A 39 -8.34 5.98 4.55
C GLU A 39 -7.58 6.54 5.75
N PHE A 40 -7.79 7.84 6.01
CA PHE A 40 -7.06 8.56 7.02
C PHE A 40 -8.00 9.34 7.95
N ASP A 41 -7.60 9.46 9.21
CA ASP A 41 -8.10 10.45 10.13
C ASP A 41 -7.05 11.57 10.25
N PRO A 42 -7.28 12.75 9.64
CA PRO A 42 -6.33 13.86 9.70
C PRO A 42 -6.11 14.33 11.14
N ILE A 43 -4.83 14.50 11.51
CA ILE A 43 -4.41 15.05 12.81
C ILE A 43 -4.08 16.54 12.64
N ASP A 44 -3.31 16.87 11.61
CA ASP A 44 -2.87 18.24 11.30
C ASP A 44 -2.92 18.47 9.79
N ALA A 45 -3.85 19.34 9.36
CA ALA A 45 -4.09 19.65 7.95
C ALA A 45 -2.89 20.36 7.29
N SER A 46 -2.15 21.18 8.04
CA SER A 46 -0.95 21.88 7.55
C SER A 46 0.21 20.90 7.36
N ALA A 47 0.41 19.99 8.32
CA ALA A 47 1.40 18.91 8.20
C ALA A 47 1.07 17.98 7.03
N GLN A 48 -0.20 17.66 6.83
CA GLN A 48 -0.67 16.89 5.69
C GLN A 48 -0.35 17.59 4.37
N ALA A 49 -0.72 18.87 4.24
CA ALA A 49 -0.44 19.66 3.03
C ALA A 49 1.07 19.71 2.71
N ALA A 50 1.92 19.91 3.72
CA ALA A 50 3.37 19.96 3.57
C ALA A 50 4.00 18.63 3.13
N MET A 51 3.45 17.50 3.58
CA MET A 51 3.98 16.17 3.28
C MET A 51 3.52 15.62 1.92
N LEU A 52 2.32 16.01 1.44
CA LEU A 52 1.76 15.47 0.19
C LEU A 52 2.70 15.54 -1.02
N PRO A 53 3.46 16.63 -1.28
CA PRO A 53 4.45 16.67 -2.34
C PRO A 53 5.54 15.59 -2.22
N ALA A 54 6.06 15.36 -1.01
CA ALA A 54 7.09 14.34 -0.77
C ALA A 54 6.54 12.92 -0.99
N ALA A 55 5.32 12.64 -0.50
CA ALA A 55 4.64 11.37 -0.73
C ALA A 55 4.40 11.11 -2.22
N ARG A 56 3.93 12.10 -2.97
CA ARG A 56 3.72 11.98 -4.42
C ARG A 56 5.03 11.72 -5.16
N LYS A 57 6.09 12.42 -4.81
CA LYS A 57 7.41 12.24 -5.43
C LYS A 57 7.93 10.81 -5.29
N VAL A 58 7.83 10.20 -4.11
CA VAL A 58 8.30 8.82 -3.91
C VAL A 58 7.38 7.79 -4.58
N ILE A 59 6.08 8.09 -4.68
CA ILE A 59 5.11 7.26 -5.42
C ILE A 59 5.46 7.27 -6.92
N GLU A 60 5.65 8.45 -7.51
CA GLU A 60 5.98 8.62 -8.93
C GLU A 60 7.35 7.99 -9.26
N ALA A 61 8.34 8.14 -8.38
CA ALA A 61 9.63 7.48 -8.53
C ALA A 61 9.56 5.94 -8.52
N ALA A 62 8.47 5.38 -8.00
CA ALA A 62 8.19 3.94 -7.99
C ALA A 62 7.19 3.51 -9.09
N ASN A 63 6.94 4.37 -10.09
CA ASN A 63 5.95 4.18 -11.16
C ASN A 63 4.48 4.14 -10.71
N GLY A 64 4.19 4.56 -9.48
CA GLY A 64 2.82 4.78 -9.03
C GLY A 64 2.30 6.14 -9.50
N HIS A 65 0.99 6.24 -9.70
CA HIS A 65 0.32 7.48 -10.06
C HIS A 65 -0.68 7.91 -8.99
N SER A 66 -0.34 8.95 -8.22
CA SER A 66 -1.27 9.49 -7.21
C SER A 66 -2.43 10.21 -7.90
N LEU A 67 -3.66 9.82 -7.58
CA LEU A 67 -4.88 10.49 -8.07
C LEU A 67 -5.21 11.79 -7.29
N ARG A 68 -4.29 12.23 -6.42
CA ARG A 68 -4.35 13.50 -5.68
C ARG A 68 -5.61 13.70 -4.82
N THR A 69 -6.22 12.62 -4.34
CA THR A 69 -7.49 12.65 -3.59
C THR A 69 -7.36 12.94 -2.09
N THR A 70 -6.16 12.84 -1.50
CA THR A 70 -5.98 12.86 -0.03
C THR A 70 -6.45 14.14 0.66
N ALA A 71 -6.36 15.29 -0.02
CA ALA A 71 -6.88 16.58 0.46
C ALA A 71 -8.20 16.99 -0.22
N GLY A 72 -8.82 16.05 -0.95
CA GLY A 72 -10.08 16.28 -1.64
C GLY A 72 -11.28 16.20 -0.70
N ARG A 73 -12.40 16.76 -1.13
CA ARG A 73 -13.68 16.63 -0.45
C ARG A 73 -14.21 15.21 -0.60
N VAL A 74 -14.52 14.55 0.51
CA VAL A 74 -15.26 13.29 0.53
C VAL A 74 -16.75 13.59 0.69
N VAL A 75 -17.58 12.95 -0.12
CA VAL A 75 -19.05 13.09 -0.07
C VAL A 75 -19.63 11.71 0.18
N GLN A 76 -20.38 11.57 1.26
CA GLN A 76 -21.16 10.36 1.51
C GLN A 76 -22.40 10.37 0.62
N ILE A 77 -22.71 9.24 0.01
CA ILE A 77 -23.92 9.03 -0.79
C ILE A 77 -24.87 8.11 -0.03
N ASP A 78 -24.48 6.84 0.15
CA ASP A 78 -25.26 5.83 0.87
C ASP A 78 -24.37 4.98 1.81
N GLY A 79 -24.98 4.23 2.72
CA GLY A 79 -24.30 3.28 3.60
C GLY A 79 -23.73 3.91 4.88
N GLY A 80 -22.66 3.30 5.39
CA GLY A 80 -21.97 3.76 6.61
C GLY A 80 -21.25 5.11 6.44
N PRO A 81 -20.69 5.66 7.54
CA PRO A 81 -20.01 6.95 7.50
C PRO A 81 -18.83 6.94 6.52
N ALA A 82 -18.76 7.95 5.65
CA ALA A 82 -17.63 8.11 4.74
C ALA A 82 -16.33 8.47 5.50
N PRO A 83 -15.15 8.03 5.01
CA PRO A 83 -13.87 8.42 5.60
C PRO A 83 -13.62 9.93 5.50
N LYS A 84 -12.90 10.50 6.47
CA LYS A 84 -12.57 11.94 6.47
C LYS A 84 -11.58 12.34 5.39
N SER A 85 -10.71 11.41 4.97
CA SER A 85 -9.71 11.61 3.92
C SER A 85 -9.38 10.28 3.24
N VAL A 86 -9.24 10.31 1.91
CA VAL A 86 -8.93 9.12 1.09
C VAL A 86 -7.79 9.42 0.13
N GLY A 87 -6.72 8.63 0.19
CA GLY A 87 -5.67 8.61 -0.82
C GLY A 87 -5.85 7.44 -1.77
N ILE A 88 -5.84 7.73 -3.08
CA ILE A 88 -5.87 6.71 -4.14
C ILE A 88 -4.61 6.84 -4.98
N THR A 89 -3.92 5.72 -5.20
CA THR A 89 -2.76 5.60 -6.08
C THR A 89 -2.96 4.45 -7.05
N GLU A 90 -2.84 4.71 -8.34
CA GLU A 90 -2.81 3.70 -9.40
C GLU A 90 -1.40 3.11 -9.56
N TRP A 91 -1.33 1.82 -9.84
CA TRP A 91 -0.11 1.02 -10.04
C TRP A 91 -0.26 0.12 -11.26
N GLY A 92 0.87 -0.23 -11.89
CA GLY A 92 0.88 -1.18 -13.01
C GLY A 92 0.55 -2.62 -12.59
N SER A 93 0.70 -2.95 -11.31
CA SER A 93 0.31 -4.25 -10.72
C SER A 93 0.18 -4.17 -9.21
N VAL A 94 -0.48 -5.16 -8.61
CA VAL A 94 -0.52 -5.32 -7.14
C VAL A 94 0.90 -5.49 -6.57
N ASP A 95 1.76 -6.24 -7.26
CA ASP A 95 3.14 -6.50 -6.81
C ASP A 95 3.98 -5.23 -6.71
N GLU A 96 3.87 -4.32 -7.69
CA GLU A 96 4.54 -3.01 -7.65
C GLU A 96 4.05 -2.17 -6.46
N ALA A 97 2.76 -2.18 -6.19
CA ALA A 97 2.18 -1.48 -5.04
C ALA A 97 2.68 -2.08 -3.70
N VAL A 98 2.69 -3.41 -3.57
CA VAL A 98 3.21 -4.10 -2.37
C VAL A 98 4.69 -3.77 -2.16
N ALA A 99 5.49 -3.84 -3.21
CA ALA A 99 6.92 -3.52 -3.15
C ALA A 99 7.15 -2.07 -2.68
N PHE A 100 6.38 -1.12 -3.22
CA PHE A 100 6.46 0.28 -2.82
C PHE A 100 6.12 0.49 -1.34
N TYR A 101 4.98 -0.03 -0.85
CA TYR A 101 4.56 0.22 0.53
C TYR A 101 5.44 -0.49 1.58
N LYS A 102 6.23 -1.49 1.17
CA LYS A 102 7.26 -2.14 2.00
C LYS A 102 8.65 -1.51 1.83
N SER A 103 8.79 -0.52 0.96
CA SER A 103 10.09 0.09 0.64
C SER A 103 10.59 1.03 1.74
N LYS A 104 11.91 1.23 1.78
CA LYS A 104 12.55 2.24 2.63
C LYS A 104 12.08 3.66 2.28
N ALA A 105 11.89 3.97 0.99
CA ALA A 105 11.41 5.28 0.56
C ALA A 105 10.05 5.66 1.16
N TRP A 106 9.16 4.68 1.33
CA TRP A 106 7.88 4.88 1.99
C TRP A 106 7.99 4.93 3.52
N ALA A 107 8.85 4.08 4.10
CA ALA A 107 9.08 4.04 5.55
C ALA A 107 9.73 5.32 6.08
N ASP A 108 10.64 5.94 5.32
CA ASP A 108 11.32 7.18 5.71
C ASP A 108 10.36 8.38 5.86
N LEU A 109 9.17 8.31 5.26
CA LEU A 109 8.12 9.32 5.42
C LEU A 109 7.26 9.11 6.68
N ALA A 110 7.44 8.03 7.44
CA ALA A 110 6.60 7.71 8.59
C ALA A 110 6.50 8.86 9.62
N PRO A 111 7.58 9.53 10.05
CA PRO A 111 7.47 10.60 11.04
C PRO A 111 6.57 11.77 10.57
N GLN A 112 6.64 12.13 9.29
CA GLN A 112 5.82 13.19 8.71
C GLN A 112 4.37 12.73 8.54
N ARG A 113 4.17 11.47 8.12
CA ARG A 113 2.84 10.86 7.96
C ARG A 113 2.10 10.75 9.28
N ASP A 114 2.78 10.30 10.32
CA ASP A 114 2.19 10.07 11.64
C ASP A 114 1.83 11.39 12.32
N LYS A 115 2.56 12.47 12.02
CA LYS A 115 2.16 13.84 12.42
C LYS A 115 0.94 14.33 11.65
N ALA A 116 0.86 14.02 10.36
CA ALA A 116 -0.22 14.51 9.49
C ALA A 116 -1.55 13.81 9.72
N SER A 117 -1.54 12.48 9.88
CA SER A 117 -2.77 11.69 9.91
C SER A 117 -2.57 10.28 10.47
N LYS A 118 -3.61 9.74 11.11
CA LYS A 118 -3.69 8.32 11.43
C LYS A 118 -4.20 7.53 10.21
N VAL A 119 -3.50 6.48 9.82
CA VAL A 119 -4.01 5.52 8.83
C VAL A 119 -5.09 4.66 9.50
N ILE A 120 -6.31 4.70 8.99
CA ILE A 120 -7.41 3.82 9.44
C ILE A 120 -7.25 2.45 8.81
N ARG A 121 -7.11 2.42 7.48
CA ARG A 121 -6.81 1.22 6.71
C ARG A 121 -6.13 1.57 5.41
N ARG A 122 -5.38 0.61 4.87
CA ARG A 122 -4.84 0.64 3.51
C ARG A 122 -4.95 -0.74 2.90
N TYR A 123 -5.45 -0.80 1.68
CA TYR A 123 -5.62 -2.03 0.94
C TYR A 123 -5.37 -1.79 -0.55
N LEU A 124 -5.13 -2.87 -1.27
CA LEU A 124 -4.88 -2.88 -2.71
C LEU A 124 -6.08 -3.56 -3.38
N VAL A 125 -6.52 -3.01 -4.50
CA VAL A 125 -7.60 -3.58 -5.32
C VAL A 125 -7.07 -3.70 -6.75
N GLU A 126 -7.02 -4.91 -7.27
CA GLU A 126 -6.71 -5.17 -8.67
C GLU A 126 -7.97 -4.99 -9.53
N VAL A 127 -7.82 -4.56 -10.79
CA VAL A 127 -8.95 -4.55 -11.73
C VAL A 127 -9.41 -5.99 -12.03
N GLU A 128 -10.69 -6.16 -12.32
CA GLU A 128 -11.22 -7.43 -12.82
C GLU A 128 -10.70 -7.74 -14.26
N LYS A 129 -10.79 -9.01 -14.66
CA LYS A 129 -10.44 -9.47 -16.01
C LYS A 129 -11.62 -9.46 -16.95
#